data_AF-A0A0R3SM94-F1
#
_entry.id   AF-A0A0R3SM94-F1
#
_cell.length_a   1.000
_cell.length_b   1.000
_cell.length_c   1.000
_cell.angle_alpha   90.00
_cell.angle_beta   90.00
_cell.angle_gamma   90.00
#
_symmetry.space_group_name_H-M   'P 1'
#
loop_
_entity.id
_entity.type
_entity.pdbx_description
1 polymer ?
#
loop_
_entity_poly.entity_id
_entity_poly.type
_entity_poly.pdbx_seq_one_letter_code
_entity_poly.pdbx_strand_id
1 'polypeptide(L)'
;MLPISVCELVAEGVVAIFAPVHPETLMIIRSMTTQHKVLLFTTADAHHFGTTEGDLSGAMNIVKLRPLKVPAMLDFMLYTEWEDILYLYEGQEGSCYFI
;
A
#
# COMPACT_ATOMS: atom_id res chain seq x y z
N MET A 1 -5.33 1.13 -15.18
CA MET A 1 -6.21 2.23 -15.62
C MET A 1 -6.17 3.48 -14.73
N LEU A 2 -5.71 3.41 -13.47
CA LEU A 2 -5.69 4.55 -12.54
C LEU A 2 -4.98 5.86 -13.00
N PRO A 3 -3.90 5.85 -13.80
CA PRO A 3 -3.17 7.11 -14.10
C PRO A 3 -3.98 8.15 -14.86
N ILE A 4 -4.80 7.73 -15.83
CA ILE A 4 -5.62 8.65 -16.65
C ILE A 4 -6.71 9.28 -15.78
N SER A 5 -7.34 8.48 -14.92
CA SER A 5 -8.40 8.92 -14.02
C SER A 5 -7.91 9.95 -13.00
N VAL A 6 -6.66 9.86 -12.53
CA VAL A 6 -6.08 10.88 -11.64
C VAL A 6 -5.97 12.22 -12.36
N CYS A 7 -5.53 12.24 -13.62
CA CYS A 7 -5.42 13.48 -14.39
C CYS A 7 -6.79 14.12 -14.67
N GLU A 8 -7.82 13.31 -14.95
CA GLU A 8 -9.19 13.78 -15.14
C GLU A 8 -9.73 14.43 -13.86
N LEU A 9 -9.58 13.77 -12.71
CA LEU A 9 -10.02 14.31 -11.42
C LEU A 9 -9.27 15.60 -11.05
N VAL A 10 -7.96 15.67 -11.34
CA VAL A 10 -7.18 16.90 -11.15
C VAL A 10 -7.70 18.03 -12.04
N ALA A 11 -8.04 17.74 -13.30
CA ALA A 11 -8.59 18.73 -14.23
C ALA A 11 -9.98 19.24 -13.79
N GLU A 12 -10.77 18.41 -13.11
CA GLU A 12 -12.03 18.80 -12.47
C GLU A 12 -11.84 19.60 -11.16
N GLY A 13 -10.59 19.80 -10.72
CA GLY A 13 -10.27 20.58 -9.53
C GLY A 13 -10.38 19.79 -8.21
N VAL A 14 -10.36 18.46 -8.28
CA VAL A 14 -10.41 17.60 -7.09
C VAL A 14 -9.11 17.72 -6.29
N VAL A 15 -9.23 17.96 -4.99
CA VAL A 15 -8.10 18.12 -4.06
C VAL A 15 -7.75 16.84 -3.28
N ALA A 16 -8.66 15.87 -3.29
CA ALA A 16 -8.50 14.59 -2.61
C ALA A 16 -9.20 13.45 -3.37
N ILE A 17 -8.51 12.32 -3.54
CA ILE A 17 -8.99 11.15 -4.26
C ILE A 17 -9.07 9.97 -3.28
N PHE A 18 -10.11 9.15 -3.40
CA PHE A 18 -10.21 7.89 -2.67
C PHE A 18 -10.20 6.73 -3.66
N ALA A 19 -9.18 5.87 -3.62
CA ALA A 19 -9.08 4.75 -4.56
C ALA A 19 -8.24 3.57 -4.02
N PRO A 20 -8.53 2.33 -4.44
CA PRO A 20 -7.59 1.23 -4.28
C PRO A 20 -6.36 1.50 -5.16
N VAL A 21 -5.17 1.23 -4.63
CA VAL A 21 -3.90 1.35 -5.35
C VAL A 21 -3.25 -0.02 -5.43
N HIS A 22 -2.80 -0.40 -6.61
CA HIS A 22 -2.06 -1.63 -6.82
C HIS A 22 -0.55 -1.35 -6.84
N PRO A 23 0.30 -2.30 -6.39
CA PRO A 23 1.74 -2.13 -6.34
C PRO A 23 2.35 -1.71 -7.69
N GLU A 24 1.85 -2.22 -8.82
CA GLU A 24 2.38 -1.89 -10.15
C GLU A 24 2.12 -0.42 -10.53
N THR A 25 1.07 0.17 -9.97
CA THR A 25 0.66 1.55 -10.26
C THR A 25 1.19 2.57 -9.24
N LEU A 26 1.76 2.10 -8.13
CA LEU A 26 2.10 2.95 -6.99
C LEU A 26 3.07 4.07 -7.34
N MET A 27 4.14 3.76 -8.09
CA MET A 27 5.14 4.75 -8.47
C MET A 27 4.54 5.89 -9.28
N ILE A 28 3.64 5.56 -10.21
CA ILE A 28 2.95 6.55 -11.04
C ILE A 28 2.03 7.41 -10.18
N ILE A 29 1.25 6.77 -9.31
CA ILE A 29 0.32 7.46 -8.40
C ILE A 29 1.06 8.40 -7.44
N ARG A 30 2.18 7.95 -6.86
CA ARG A 30 3.05 8.77 -6.02
C ARG A 30 3.58 9.98 -6.76
N SER A 31 4.05 9.78 -8.00
CA SER A 31 4.53 10.88 -8.84
C SER A 31 3.42 11.90 -9.14
N MET A 32 2.26 11.44 -9.61
CA MET A 32 1.12 12.29 -9.99
C MET A 32 0.57 13.09 -8.80
N THR A 33 0.32 12.41 -7.67
CA THR A 33 -0.17 13.06 -6.44
C THR A 33 0.81 14.09 -5.91
N THR A 34 2.12 13.85 -6.03
CA THR A 34 3.17 14.81 -5.66
C THR A 34 3.20 16.01 -6.61
N GLN A 35 3.21 15.77 -7.91
CA GLN A 35 3.25 16.82 -8.93
C GLN A 35 2.03 17.75 -8.87
N HIS A 36 0.84 17.17 -8.71
CA HIS A 36 -0.43 17.92 -8.69
C HIS A 36 -0.86 18.36 -7.29
N LYS A 37 -0.10 18.03 -6.25
CA LYS A 37 -0.41 18.35 -4.84
C LYS A 37 -1.81 17.90 -4.41
N VAL A 38 -2.20 16.70 -4.83
CA VAL A 38 -3.49 16.08 -4.49
C VAL A 38 -3.28 14.99 -3.47
N LEU A 39 -4.16 14.90 -2.48
CA LEU A 39 -4.15 13.84 -1.48
C LEU A 39 -4.83 12.58 -2.03
N LEU A 40 -4.25 11.41 -1.76
CA LEU A 40 -4.86 10.13 -2.08
C LEU A 40 -5.09 9.32 -0.82
N PHE A 41 -6.33 8.93 -0.58
CA PHE A 41 -6.72 8.02 0.48
C PHE A 41 -6.89 6.61 -0.11
N THR A 42 -6.27 5.63 0.53
CA THR A 42 -6.34 4.25 0.02
C THR A 42 -6.51 3.23 1.14
N THR A 43 -7.31 2.20 0.85
CA THR A 43 -7.50 1.01 1.68
C THR A 43 -6.66 -0.18 1.22
N ALA A 44 -5.78 0.03 0.23
CA ALA A 44 -4.89 -1.00 -0.26
C ALA A 44 -3.91 -1.45 0.84
N ASP A 45 -3.46 -2.70 0.74
CA ASP A 45 -2.60 -3.28 1.78
C ASP A 45 -1.25 -2.57 1.83
N ALA A 46 -0.88 -2.07 3.01
CA ALA A 46 0.33 -1.29 3.23
C ALA A 46 1.60 -2.07 2.85
N HIS A 47 1.56 -3.40 2.88
CA HIS A 47 2.66 -4.28 2.46
C HIS A 47 2.97 -4.17 0.95
N HIS A 48 2.01 -3.78 0.12
CA HIS A 48 2.22 -3.52 -1.31
C HIS A 48 2.95 -2.20 -1.60
N PHE A 49 3.17 -1.36 -0.58
CA PHE A 49 3.75 -0.03 -0.75
C PHE A 49 5.25 0.04 -0.43
N GLY A 50 5.89 -1.11 -0.21
CA GLY A 50 7.23 -1.16 0.36
C GLY A 50 7.18 -0.88 1.87
N THR A 51 7.88 -1.71 2.64
CA THR A 51 8.02 -1.59 4.10
C THR A 51 9.23 -0.75 4.50
N THR A 52 9.99 -0.22 3.54
CA THR A 52 11.18 0.57 3.85
C THR A 52 10.77 1.97 4.32
N GLU A 53 11.43 2.47 5.37
CA GLU A 53 11.19 3.83 5.90
C GLU A 53 11.39 4.92 4.82
N GLY A 54 12.18 4.64 3.77
CA GLY A 54 12.34 5.52 2.59
C GLY A 54 11.10 5.63 1.70
N ASP A 55 10.30 4.56 1.60
CA ASP A 55 9.03 4.57 0.86
C ASP A 55 7.88 5.16 1.69
N LEU A 56 7.95 5.02 3.01
CA LEU A 56 6.98 5.58 3.95
C LEU A 56 7.17 7.08 4.20
N SER A 57 8.41 7.55 4.27
CA SER A 57 8.71 8.98 4.52
C SER A 57 8.50 9.88 3.30
N GLY A 58 8.58 9.32 2.08
CA GLY A 58 8.51 10.11 0.85
C GLY A 58 7.16 10.10 0.12
N ALA A 59 6.09 9.61 0.76
CA ALA A 59 4.74 9.59 0.19
C ALA A 59 3.78 10.50 0.98
N MET A 60 4.17 11.76 1.22
CA MET A 60 3.38 12.73 1.99
C MET A 60 1.94 12.93 1.47
N ASN A 61 1.68 12.60 0.20
CA ASN A 61 0.38 12.79 -0.43
C ASN A 61 -0.47 11.50 -0.50
N ILE A 62 -0.01 10.38 0.06
CA ILE A 62 -0.78 9.12 0.10
C ILE A 62 -1.07 8.74 1.55
N VAL A 63 -2.34 8.82 1.93
CA VAL A 63 -2.86 8.42 3.23
C VAL A 63 -3.34 6.97 3.17
N LYS A 64 -2.64 6.09 3.89
CA LYS A 64 -2.99 4.68 4.04
C LYS A 64 -3.98 4.52 5.19
N LEU A 65 -5.17 3.99 4.91
CA LEU A 65 -6.22 3.80 5.91
C LEU A 65 -6.21 2.40 6.54
N ARG A 66 -5.57 1.42 5.89
CA ARG A 66 -5.46 0.06 6.42
C ARG A 66 -4.26 0.00 7.40
N PRO A 67 -4.46 -0.47 8.65
CA PRO A 67 -3.37 -0.62 9.61
C PRO A 67 -2.40 -1.74 9.21
N LEU A 68 -1.17 -1.66 9.71
CA LEU A 68 -0.18 -2.73 9.56
C LEU A 68 -0.61 -3.95 10.39
N LYS A 69 -0.60 -5.14 9.76
CA LYS A 69 -1.00 -6.39 10.41
C LYS A 69 0.17 -7.10 11.08
N VAL A 70 1.39 -6.92 10.55
CA VAL A 70 2.60 -7.63 11.02
C VAL A 70 2.83 -7.49 12.53
N PRO A 71 2.78 -6.30 13.15
CA PRO A 71 3.00 -6.18 14.60
C PRO A 71 2.01 -7.03 15.42
N ALA A 72 0.72 -6.95 15.10
CA ALA A 72 -0.31 -7.71 15.80
C ALA A 72 -0.18 -9.24 15.59
N MET A 73 0.27 -9.67 14.42
CA MET A 73 0.55 -11.09 14.16
C MET A 73 1.74 -11.58 14.98
N LEU A 74 2.83 -10.80 15.07
CA LEU A 74 3.98 -11.14 15.90
C LEU A 74 3.61 -11.23 17.37
N ASP A 75 2.85 -10.27 17.88
CA ASP A 75 2.37 -10.28 19.28
C ASP A 75 1.53 -11.53 19.57
N PHE A 76 0.67 -11.92 18.63
CA PHE A 76 -0.14 -13.14 18.75
C PHE A 76 0.71 -14.42 18.75
N MET A 77 1.68 -14.53 17.84
CA MET A 77 2.57 -15.70 17.73
C MET A 77 3.43 -15.86 19.00
N LEU A 78 3.92 -14.75 19.55
CA LEU A 78 4.67 -14.74 20.81
C LEU A 78 3.79 -15.11 22.00
N TYR A 79 2.58 -14.56 22.08
CA TYR A 79 1.63 -14.88 23.16
C TYR A 79 1.19 -16.35 23.15
N THR A 80 1.13 -16.97 21.97
CA THR A 80 0.70 -18.37 21.80
C THR A 80 1.86 -19.36 21.73
N GLU A 81 3.11 -18.90 21.92
CA GLU A 81 4.32 -19.73 21.97
C GLU A 81 4.46 -20.66 20.75
N TRP A 82 4.27 -20.14 19.54
CA TRP A 82 4.47 -20.92 18.33
C TRP A 82 5.96 -21.22 18.09
N GLU A 83 6.32 -22.51 18.03
CA GLU A 83 7.72 -22.95 17.85
C GLU A 83 8.05 -23.33 16.40
N ASP A 84 7.17 -24.06 15.71
CA ASP A 84 7.36 -24.53 14.32
C ASP A 84 6.27 -23.98 13.40
N ILE A 85 6.61 -22.94 12.63
CA ILE A 85 5.64 -22.19 11.84
C ILE A 85 5.93 -22.39 10.36
N LEU A 86 4.93 -22.86 9.62
CA LEU A 86 4.93 -22.82 8.16
C LEU A 86 4.19 -21.58 7.70
N TYR A 87 4.87 -20.71 6.95
CA TYR A 87 4.27 -19.49 6.44
C TYR A 87 3.92 -19.62 4.97
N LEU A 88 2.61 -19.64 4.71
CA LEU A 88 2.05 -19.59 3.37
C LEU A 88 1.91 -18.14 2.92
N TYR A 89 2.50 -17.80 1.79
CA TYR A 89 2.29 -16.50 1.16
C TYR A 89 2.03 -16.61 -0.34
N GLU A 90 1.25 -15.67 -0.84
CA GLU A 90 1.00 -15.49 -2.27
C GLU A 90 2.11 -14.63 -2.86
N GLY A 91 2.86 -15.19 -3.81
CA GLY A 91 3.85 -14.44 -4.58
C GLY A 91 3.20 -13.60 -5.68
N GLN A 92 3.99 -12.69 -6.28
CA GLN A 92 3.49 -11.73 -7.28
C GLN A 92 2.86 -12.36 -8.54
N GLU A 93 3.09 -13.66 -8.80
CA GLU A 93 2.54 -14.39 -9.95
C GLU A 93 1.38 -15.34 -9.57
N GLY A 94 0.75 -15.18 -8.39
CA GLY A 94 -0.30 -16.10 -7.91
C GLY A 94 0.20 -17.50 -7.57
N SER A 95 1.53 -17.64 -7.44
CA SER A 95 2.19 -18.87 -6.98
C SER A 95 2.29 -18.84 -5.47
N CYS A 96 1.84 -19.92 -4.81
CA CYS A 96 1.97 -20.09 -3.36
C CYS A 96 3.35 -20.64 -3.02
N TYR A 97 4.03 -20.00 -2.08
CA TYR A 97 5.35 -20.44 -1.59
C TYR A 97 5.27 -20.78 -0.10
N PHE A 98 6.15 -21.70 0.32
CA PHE A 98 6.34 -22.09 1.71
C PHE A 98 7.70 -21.57 2.18
N ILE A 99 7.73 -20.93 3.35
CA ILE A 99 8.94 -20.66 4.12
C ILE A 99 8.73 -21.26 5.52
#